data_AF-A0A177WJH0-F1
#
_entry.id   AF-A0A177WJH0-F1
#
_cell.length_a   1.000
_cell.length_b   1.000
_cell.length_c   1.000
_cell.angle_alpha   90.00
_cell.angle_beta   90.00
_cell.angle_gamma   90.00
#
_symmetry.space_group_name_H-M   'P 1'
#
loop_
_entity.id
_entity.type
_entity.pdbx_description
1 polymer ?
#
loop_
_entity_poly.entity_id
_entity_poly.type
_entity_poly.pdbx_seq_one_letter_code
_entity_poly.pdbx_strand_id
1 'polypeptide(L)'
;MSDEDNRWKWNEFVEIGSTIHKMRGRVRILQAKYALNIAEKLVESKFINKATIANRQLYETLLLKIAEYLDGNAEVIQTAVKNYFFFQHGKAGLDADLFDITFSPKKSGIQTGFTCNVNNGTQSVCYYIKTHQYGPTEDNIKSIKPPDIKELFVYKILHHIGIGPQVHFIIPSHGTKKTIYIATKDCHLVLLSSLTKDTANNNALLQLDLISRILCLRDCADNTSNCGQVGEKAMIVDFRIEKQSKDYIKTDIMDRFYKGNGKFHYSGLMQIAVKTTNAVNMDTMNKSL
;
A
#
# COMPACT_ATOMS: atom_id res chain seq x y z
N MET A 1 -16.64 12.32 34.52
CA MET A 1 -17.89 12.26 33.72
C MET A 1 -18.95 11.59 34.55
N SER A 2 -20.19 12.09 34.52
CA SER A 2 -21.31 11.44 35.20
C SER A 2 -21.71 10.16 34.46
N ASP A 3 -22.34 9.22 35.16
CA ASP A 3 -22.87 7.99 34.56
C ASP A 3 -23.96 8.27 33.51
N GLU A 4 -24.63 9.41 33.61
CA GLU A 4 -25.62 9.90 32.65
C GLU A 4 -24.98 10.36 31.33
N ASP A 5 -23.88 11.13 31.41
CA ASP A 5 -23.11 11.58 30.24
C ASP A 5 -22.49 10.39 29.47
N ASN A 6 -21.97 9.39 30.19
CA ASN A 6 -21.51 8.14 29.59
C ASN A 6 -22.64 7.37 28.87
N ARG A 7 -23.84 7.35 29.46
CA ARG A 7 -24.99 6.65 28.89
C ARG A 7 -25.51 7.33 27.62
N TRP A 8 -25.53 8.67 27.62
CA TRP A 8 -25.86 9.43 26.42
C TRP A 8 -24.86 9.14 25.29
N LYS A 9 -23.55 9.22 25.57
CA LYS A 9 -22.47 8.87 24.63
C LYS A 9 -22.63 7.46 24.06
N TRP A 10 -22.94 6.49 24.93
CA TRP A 10 -23.20 5.12 24.50
C TRP A 10 -24.36 5.01 23.51
N ASN A 11 -25.49 5.64 23.81
CA ASN A 11 -26.67 5.61 22.94
C ASN A 11 -26.37 6.25 21.58
N GLU A 12 -25.71 7.40 21.58
CA GLU A 12 -25.28 8.11 20.37
C GLU A 12 -24.35 7.23 19.51
N PHE A 13 -23.35 6.58 20.12
CA PHE A 13 -22.45 5.66 19.44
C PHE A 13 -23.20 4.49 18.79
N VAL A 14 -24.15 3.89 19.52
CA VAL A 14 -24.98 2.79 19.01
C VAL A 14 -25.86 3.23 17.85
N GLU A 15 -26.46 4.42 17.94
CA GLU A 15 -27.30 5.00 16.88
C GLU A 15 -26.50 5.24 15.60
N ILE A 16 -25.34 5.90 15.72
CA ILE A 16 -24.46 6.14 14.57
C ILE A 16 -24.01 4.80 13.97
N GLY A 17 -23.49 3.88 14.79
CA GLY A 17 -23.03 2.57 14.30
C GLY A 17 -24.11 1.75 13.60
N SER A 18 -25.37 1.91 14.02
CA SER A 18 -26.51 1.22 13.42
C SER A 18 -26.98 1.86 12.12
N THR A 19 -26.78 3.16 11.93
CA THR A 19 -27.34 3.94 10.80
C THR A 19 -26.31 4.40 9.77
N ILE A 20 -25.02 4.35 10.09
CA ILE A 20 -23.92 4.90 9.27
C ILE A 20 -23.86 4.33 7.85
N HIS A 21 -24.30 3.07 7.65
CA HIS A 21 -24.36 2.43 6.35
C HIS A 21 -25.37 3.08 5.38
N LYS A 22 -26.34 3.84 5.92
CA LYS A 22 -27.33 4.62 5.15
C LYS A 22 -26.78 5.98 4.72
N MET A 23 -25.72 6.46 5.38
CA MET A 23 -25.08 7.74 5.09
C MET A 23 -24.14 7.63 3.89
N ARG A 24 -23.84 8.75 3.23
CA ARG A 24 -22.92 8.81 2.08
C ARG A 24 -21.98 10.00 2.16
N GLY A 25 -20.86 9.92 1.43
CA GLY A 25 -19.90 11.00 1.26
C GLY A 25 -19.39 11.60 2.56
N ARG A 26 -19.21 12.93 2.57
CA ARG A 26 -18.63 13.69 3.70
C ARG A 26 -19.40 13.52 5.01
N VAL A 27 -20.73 13.42 4.96
CA VAL A 27 -21.57 13.24 6.16
C VAL A 27 -21.21 11.95 6.89
N ARG A 28 -21.04 10.85 6.15
CA ARG A 28 -20.65 9.56 6.71
C ARG A 28 -19.27 9.62 7.38
N ILE A 29 -18.31 10.30 6.75
CA ILE A 29 -16.95 10.47 7.29
C ILE A 29 -16.97 11.27 8.59
N LEU A 30 -17.71 12.38 8.63
CA LEU A 30 -17.82 13.21 9.83
C LEU A 30 -18.46 12.44 10.99
N GLN A 31 -19.54 11.70 10.71
CA GLN A 31 -20.22 10.86 11.70
C GLN A 31 -19.32 9.72 12.19
N ALA A 32 -18.55 9.09 11.31
CA ALA A 32 -17.57 8.08 11.72
C ALA A 32 -16.50 8.66 12.65
N LYS A 33 -15.92 9.82 12.31
CA LYS A 33 -14.92 10.50 13.16
C LYS A 33 -15.49 10.85 14.53
N TYR A 34 -16.70 11.40 14.55
CA TYR A 34 -17.40 11.74 15.79
C TYR A 34 -17.65 10.50 16.66
N ALA A 35 -18.14 9.41 16.07
CA ALA A 35 -18.37 8.17 16.79
C ALA A 35 -17.06 7.53 17.32
N LEU A 36 -15.94 7.61 16.59
CA LEU A 36 -14.64 7.18 17.11
C LEU A 36 -14.19 8.00 18.32
N ASN A 37 -14.37 9.32 18.30
CA ASN A 37 -14.06 10.17 19.46
C ASN A 37 -14.94 9.83 20.68
N ILE A 38 -16.22 9.52 20.46
CA ILE A 38 -17.11 9.03 21.51
C ILE A 38 -16.58 7.70 22.07
N ALA A 39 -16.19 6.77 21.20
CA ALA A 39 -15.67 5.46 21.58
C ALA A 39 -14.42 5.58 22.47
N GLU A 40 -13.47 6.44 22.12
CA GLU A 40 -12.29 6.74 22.95
C GLU A 40 -12.69 7.22 24.36
N LYS A 41 -13.59 8.20 24.45
CA LYS A 41 -14.09 8.71 25.74
C LYS A 41 -14.80 7.65 26.59
N LEU A 42 -15.52 6.72 25.96
CA LEU A 42 -16.18 5.60 26.66
C LEU A 42 -15.17 4.57 27.20
N VAL A 43 -14.03 4.41 26.52
CA VAL A 43 -12.92 3.56 27.00
C VAL A 43 -12.19 4.26 28.15
N GLU A 44 -11.83 5.54 28.00
CA GLU A 44 -11.15 6.34 29.02
C GLU A 44 -11.95 6.41 30.33
N SER A 45 -13.28 6.53 30.24
CA SER A 45 -14.17 6.54 31.40
C SER A 45 -14.36 5.16 32.04
N LYS A 46 -13.77 4.10 31.46
CA LYS A 46 -13.95 2.68 31.84
C LYS A 46 -15.42 2.21 31.73
N PHE A 47 -16.26 2.93 31.00
CA PHE A 47 -17.68 2.57 30.83
C PHE A 47 -17.81 1.23 30.12
N ILE A 48 -17.06 1.02 29.04
CA ILE A 48 -17.04 -0.25 28.28
C ILE A 48 -16.57 -1.41 29.17
N ASN A 49 -15.58 -1.19 30.04
CA ASN A 49 -15.05 -2.23 30.93
C ASN A 49 -16.11 -2.72 31.93
N LYS A 50 -16.97 -1.80 32.40
CA LYS A 50 -18.07 -2.10 33.33
C LYS A 50 -19.35 -2.57 32.63
N ALA A 51 -19.42 -2.48 31.30
CA ALA A 51 -20.60 -2.88 30.54
C ALA A 51 -20.80 -4.40 30.56
N THR A 52 -22.05 -4.81 30.28
CA THR A 52 -22.41 -6.23 30.11
C THR A 52 -21.63 -6.85 28.94
N ILE A 53 -21.51 -8.18 28.93
CA ILE A 53 -20.85 -8.91 27.83
C ILE A 53 -21.49 -8.58 26.48
N ALA A 54 -22.82 -8.53 26.42
CA ALA A 54 -23.56 -8.19 25.20
C ALA A 54 -23.23 -6.77 24.70
N ASN A 55 -23.17 -5.78 25.59
CA ASN A 55 -22.81 -4.41 25.21
C ASN A 55 -21.36 -4.30 24.76
N ARG A 56 -20.43 -5.05 25.37
CA ARG A 56 -19.03 -5.10 24.91
C ARG A 56 -18.91 -5.70 23.50
N GLN A 57 -19.62 -6.79 23.22
CA GLN A 57 -19.63 -7.40 21.88
C GLN A 57 -20.27 -6.47 20.84
N LEU A 58 -21.35 -5.78 21.20
CA LEU A 58 -21.97 -4.78 20.33
C LEU A 58 -21.00 -3.63 20.06
N TYR A 59 -20.33 -3.12 21.09
CA TYR A 59 -19.31 -2.08 20.97
C TYR A 59 -18.23 -2.47 19.97
N GLU A 60 -17.60 -3.64 20.15
CA GLU A 60 -16.54 -4.14 19.25
C GLU A 60 -17.02 -4.26 17.80
N THR A 61 -18.24 -4.78 17.62
CA THR A 61 -18.85 -4.95 16.29
C THR A 61 -19.10 -3.60 15.61
N LEU A 62 -19.67 -2.64 16.33
CA LEU A 62 -19.97 -1.31 15.79
C LEU A 62 -18.70 -0.51 15.55
N LEU A 63 -17.74 -0.56 16.47
CA LEU A 63 -16.46 0.14 16.35
C LEU A 63 -15.73 -0.27 15.07
N LEU A 64 -15.65 -1.57 14.80
CA LEU A 64 -15.04 -2.08 13.57
C LEU A 64 -15.76 -1.55 12.32
N LYS A 65 -17.09 -1.63 12.28
CA LYS A 65 -17.90 -1.15 11.14
C LYS A 65 -17.74 0.35 10.92
N ILE A 66 -17.75 1.14 11.99
CA ILE A 66 -17.57 2.59 11.92
C ILE A 66 -16.19 2.91 11.36
N ALA A 67 -15.16 2.22 11.85
CA ALA A 67 -13.78 2.46 11.44
C ALA A 67 -13.52 2.08 9.97
N GLU A 68 -14.18 1.03 9.43
CA GLU A 68 -14.11 0.69 7.99
C GLU A 68 -14.43 1.88 7.08
N TYR A 69 -15.31 2.79 7.50
CA TYR A 69 -15.66 3.97 6.69
C TYR A 69 -14.57 5.04 6.65
N LEU A 70 -13.56 4.95 7.50
CA LEU A 70 -12.44 5.89 7.57
C LEU A 70 -11.15 5.33 6.95
N ASP A 71 -11.08 4.02 6.72
CA ASP A 71 -9.88 3.32 6.23
C ASP A 71 -9.36 3.88 4.88
N GLY A 72 -10.26 4.45 4.06
CA GLY A 72 -9.94 5.10 2.77
C GLY A 72 -9.88 6.63 2.81
N ASN A 73 -10.09 7.26 3.96
CA ASN A 73 -10.12 8.72 4.08
C ASN A 73 -8.70 9.31 4.16
N ALA A 74 -8.38 10.25 3.26
CA ALA A 74 -7.03 10.83 3.16
C ALA A 74 -6.48 11.37 4.49
N GLU A 75 -7.25 12.17 5.25
CA GLU A 75 -6.78 12.75 6.53
C GLU A 75 -6.45 11.67 7.57
N VAL A 76 -7.22 10.59 7.57
CA VAL A 76 -7.06 9.46 8.49
C VAL A 76 -5.81 8.66 8.11
N ILE A 77 -5.60 8.40 6.83
CA ILE A 77 -4.37 7.75 6.32
C ILE A 77 -3.15 8.63 6.65
N GLN A 78 -3.23 9.95 6.41
CA GLN A 78 -2.14 10.89 6.72
C GLN A 78 -1.79 10.88 8.21
N THR A 79 -2.79 10.83 9.09
CA THR A 79 -2.57 10.72 10.55
C THR A 79 -1.85 9.43 10.91
N ALA A 80 -2.27 8.28 10.35
CA ALA A 80 -1.60 7.00 10.57
C ALA A 80 -0.14 7.02 10.09
N VAL A 81 0.11 7.59 8.91
CA VAL A 81 1.45 7.74 8.32
C VAL A 81 2.34 8.64 9.17
N LYS A 82 1.83 9.80 9.62
CA LYS A 82 2.54 10.73 10.50
C LYS A 82 2.95 10.04 11.80
N ASN A 83 2.01 9.37 12.48
CA ASN A 83 2.29 8.68 13.74
C ASN A 83 3.32 7.56 13.57
N TYR A 84 3.24 6.80 12.46
CA TYR A 84 4.21 5.76 12.15
C TYR A 84 5.63 6.33 11.99
N PHE A 85 5.81 7.35 11.16
CA PHE A 85 7.14 7.91 10.93
C PHE A 85 7.69 8.68 12.15
N PHE A 86 6.83 9.34 12.91
CA PHE A 86 7.23 9.95 14.19
C PHE A 86 7.75 8.89 15.17
N PHE A 87 7.09 7.73 15.25
CA PHE A 87 7.56 6.62 16.07
C PHE A 87 8.90 6.04 15.58
N GLN A 88 9.08 5.92 14.25
CA GLN A 88 10.37 5.49 13.69
C GLN A 88 11.49 6.51 13.96
N HIS A 89 11.18 7.80 13.92
CA HIS A 89 12.09 8.89 14.26
C HIS A 89 12.56 8.80 15.71
N GLY A 90 11.62 8.63 16.66
CA GLY A 90 11.96 8.41 18.07
C GLY A 90 12.76 7.12 18.30
N LYS A 91 12.45 6.03 17.58
CA LYS A 91 13.24 4.79 17.61
C LYS A 91 14.68 4.95 17.15
N ALA A 92 14.93 5.90 16.24
CA ALA A 92 16.27 6.24 15.79
C ALA A 92 17.04 7.12 16.80
N GLY A 93 16.42 7.50 17.93
CA GLY A 93 17.03 8.36 18.94
C GLY A 93 17.16 9.83 18.50
N LEU A 94 16.36 10.25 17.52
CA LEU A 94 16.39 11.62 16.99
C LEU A 94 15.45 12.54 17.77
N ASP A 95 15.81 13.82 17.84
CA ASP A 95 15.04 14.84 18.55
C ASP A 95 13.66 15.06 17.92
N ALA A 96 12.61 14.94 18.71
CA ALA A 96 11.22 15.05 18.27
C ALA A 96 10.92 16.41 17.61
N ASP A 97 11.58 17.48 18.05
CA ASP A 97 11.36 18.83 17.51
C ASP A 97 11.90 19.00 16.09
N LEU A 98 12.76 18.10 15.65
CA LEU A 98 13.30 18.06 14.29
C LEU A 98 12.43 17.24 13.32
N PHE A 99 11.41 16.55 13.82
CA PHE A 99 10.51 15.77 12.97
C PHE A 99 9.52 16.67 12.25
N ASP A 100 9.54 16.63 10.93
CA ASP A 100 8.53 17.26 10.10
C ASP A 100 8.02 16.29 9.02
N ILE A 101 6.75 16.42 8.68
CA ILE A 101 6.13 15.64 7.61
C ILE A 101 5.13 16.50 6.85
N THR A 102 5.32 16.55 5.53
CA THR A 102 4.40 17.23 4.62
C THR A 102 3.76 16.23 3.67
N PHE A 103 2.50 16.46 3.33
CA PHE A 103 1.74 15.61 2.42
C PHE A 103 1.42 16.37 1.14
N SER A 104 1.43 15.67 0.01
CA SER A 104 1.07 16.24 -1.29
C SER A 104 0.25 15.24 -2.10
N PRO A 105 -0.86 15.68 -2.74
CA PRO A 105 -1.67 14.79 -3.56
C PRO A 105 -0.84 14.26 -4.73
N LYS A 106 -1.06 13.00 -5.11
CA LYS A 106 -0.41 12.44 -6.30
C LYS A 106 -1.03 13.08 -7.54
N LYS A 107 -0.18 13.41 -8.51
CA LYS A 107 -0.62 14.05 -9.78
C LYS A 107 -1.46 13.11 -10.68
N SER A 108 -1.49 11.79 -10.42
CA SER A 108 -2.27 10.81 -11.20
C SER A 108 -2.38 9.42 -10.52
N GLY A 109 -3.46 8.67 -10.84
CA GLY A 109 -3.70 7.28 -10.38
C GLY A 109 -5.11 7.07 -9.76
N ILE A 110 -5.64 5.84 -9.81
CA ILE A 110 -7.01 5.50 -9.34
C ILE A 110 -7.06 5.23 -7.83
N GLN A 111 -5.98 4.72 -7.25
CA GLN A 111 -5.88 4.52 -5.80
C GLN A 111 -5.59 5.84 -5.11
N THR A 112 -6.04 5.98 -3.86
CA THR A 112 -5.77 7.10 -2.93
C THR A 112 -4.27 7.22 -2.65
N GLY A 113 -3.54 7.65 -3.66
CA GLY A 113 -2.10 7.84 -3.65
C GLY A 113 -1.79 9.26 -3.26
N PHE A 114 -0.98 9.44 -2.23
CA PHE A 114 -0.32 10.71 -1.96
C PHE A 114 1.15 10.46 -1.70
N THR A 115 1.93 11.52 -1.79
CA THR A 115 3.33 11.52 -1.38
C THR A 115 3.45 12.14 -0.01
N CYS A 116 4.40 11.68 0.79
CA CYS A 116 4.82 12.41 1.98
C CYS A 116 6.33 12.62 1.97
N ASN A 117 6.77 13.82 2.34
CA ASN A 117 8.17 14.09 2.61
C ASN A 117 8.38 14.05 4.11
N VAL A 118 9.22 13.12 4.57
CA VAL A 118 9.58 12.96 5.98
C VAL A 118 10.94 13.57 6.18
N ASN A 119 11.02 14.60 7.03
CA ASN A 119 12.25 15.22 7.45
C ASN A 119 12.56 14.79 8.89
N ASN A 120 13.78 14.32 9.12
CA ASN A 120 14.26 13.89 10.42
C ASN A 120 15.32 14.85 11.02
N GLY A 121 15.42 16.07 10.49
CA GLY A 121 16.40 17.10 10.85
C GLY A 121 17.72 17.02 10.08
N THR A 122 18.02 15.88 9.46
CA THR A 122 19.29 15.66 8.72
C THR A 122 19.07 15.38 7.25
N GLN A 123 17.97 14.70 6.91
CA GLN A 123 17.60 14.34 5.55
C GLN A 123 16.09 14.46 5.38
N SER A 124 15.69 14.87 4.18
CA SER A 124 14.31 14.81 3.73
C SER A 124 14.16 13.64 2.76
N VAL A 125 13.22 12.74 3.04
CA VAL A 125 12.97 11.55 2.24
C VAL A 125 11.52 11.53 1.78
N CYS A 126 11.31 11.43 0.47
CA CYS A 126 10.00 11.28 -0.14
C CYS A 126 9.55 9.81 -0.10
N TYR A 127 8.30 9.58 0.28
CA TYR A 127 7.62 8.29 0.22
C TYR A 127 6.32 8.40 -0.58
N TYR A 128 6.04 7.39 -1.38
CA TYR A 128 4.74 7.18 -2.00
C TYR A 128 3.88 6.32 -1.08
N ILE A 129 2.70 6.83 -0.74
CA ILE A 129 1.73 6.14 0.11
C ILE A 129 0.62 5.58 -0.75
N LYS A 130 0.28 4.31 -0.52
CA LYS A 130 -0.88 3.67 -1.11
C LYS A 130 -1.50 2.65 -0.16
N THR A 131 -2.67 2.17 -0.51
CA THR A 131 -3.27 0.99 0.11
C THR A 131 -2.82 -0.28 -0.60
N HIS A 132 -2.89 -1.42 0.09
CA HIS A 132 -2.68 -2.73 -0.53
C HIS A 132 -3.70 -3.04 -1.65
N GLN A 133 -3.47 -4.10 -2.42
CA GLN A 133 -4.35 -4.51 -3.51
C GLN A 133 -5.74 -4.89 -2.99
N TYR A 134 -6.78 -4.23 -3.54
CA TYR A 134 -8.16 -4.31 -3.04
C TYR A 134 -8.36 -3.76 -1.62
N GLY A 135 -7.44 -2.92 -1.17
CA GLY A 135 -7.59 -2.09 0.02
C GLY A 135 -8.64 -0.99 -0.16
N PRO A 136 -8.86 -0.19 0.89
CA PRO A 136 -9.87 0.85 0.91
C PRO A 136 -9.58 1.97 -0.11
N THR A 137 -10.61 2.45 -0.79
CA THR A 137 -10.57 3.70 -1.55
C THR A 137 -11.63 4.65 -1.01
N GLU A 138 -11.55 5.95 -1.34
CA GLU A 138 -12.57 6.94 -0.93
C GLU A 138 -14.00 6.50 -1.31
N ASP A 139 -14.14 5.83 -2.46
CA ASP A 139 -15.43 5.45 -3.03
C ASP A 139 -15.87 4.01 -2.74
N ASN A 140 -14.97 3.09 -2.34
CA ASN A 140 -15.28 1.66 -2.28
C ASN A 140 -14.88 0.98 -0.96
N ILE A 141 -15.74 1.15 0.05
CA ILE A 141 -15.58 0.54 1.37
C ILE A 141 -16.23 -0.86 1.43
N LYS A 142 -17.21 -1.15 0.56
CA LYS A 142 -18.00 -2.41 0.63
C LYS A 142 -17.27 -3.65 0.11
N SER A 143 -16.12 -3.50 -0.54
CA SER A 143 -15.35 -4.63 -1.10
C SER A 143 -13.91 -4.70 -0.63
N ILE A 144 -13.58 -4.08 0.52
CA ILE A 144 -12.23 -4.16 1.11
C ILE A 144 -11.94 -5.62 1.43
N LYS A 145 -10.81 -6.10 0.94
CA LYS A 145 -10.30 -7.44 1.25
C LYS A 145 -9.19 -7.35 2.29
N PRO A 146 -8.91 -8.42 3.04
CA PRO A 146 -7.67 -8.52 3.79
C PRO A 146 -6.46 -8.37 2.85
N PRO A 147 -5.33 -7.86 3.34
CA PRO A 147 -4.11 -7.72 2.56
C PRO A 147 -3.62 -9.10 2.10
N ASP A 148 -3.18 -9.19 0.84
CA ASP A 148 -2.51 -10.39 0.35
C ASP A 148 -1.08 -10.43 0.91
N ILE A 149 -0.78 -11.42 1.75
CA ILE A 149 0.55 -11.58 2.35
C ILE A 149 1.62 -11.73 1.25
N LYS A 150 1.29 -12.29 0.09
CA LYS A 150 2.22 -12.40 -1.04
C LYS A 150 2.62 -11.02 -1.55
N GLU A 151 1.68 -10.07 -1.64
CA GLU A 151 1.97 -8.70 -2.05
C GLU A 151 3.00 -8.08 -1.10
N LEU A 152 2.76 -8.16 0.21
CA LEU A 152 3.66 -7.61 1.23
C LEU A 152 5.04 -8.27 1.18
N PHE A 153 5.07 -9.59 0.99
CA PHE A 153 6.33 -10.35 0.92
C PHE A 153 7.15 -10.00 -0.33
N VAL A 154 6.50 -9.86 -1.50
CA VAL A 154 7.16 -9.47 -2.75
C VAL A 154 7.79 -8.08 -2.61
N TYR A 155 7.12 -7.09 -2.02
CA TYR A 155 7.75 -5.78 -1.79
C TYR A 155 9.06 -5.90 -0.99
N LYS A 156 9.09 -6.78 0.03
CA LYS A 156 10.31 -7.02 0.80
C LYS A 156 11.38 -7.73 -0.01
N ILE A 157 11.03 -8.75 -0.79
CA ILE A 157 12.00 -9.43 -1.67
C ILE A 157 12.61 -8.43 -2.66
N LEU A 158 11.78 -7.68 -3.38
CA LEU A 158 12.23 -6.71 -4.39
C LEU A 158 13.20 -5.70 -3.78
N HIS A 159 12.91 -5.20 -2.58
CA HIS A 159 13.84 -4.33 -1.85
C HIS A 159 15.19 -5.00 -1.56
N HIS A 160 15.18 -6.23 -1.03
CA HIS A 160 16.41 -6.94 -0.64
C HIS A 160 17.29 -7.31 -1.83
N ILE A 161 16.69 -7.63 -2.98
CA ILE A 161 17.44 -7.93 -4.21
C ILE A 161 17.81 -6.66 -4.99
N GLY A 162 17.46 -5.46 -4.49
CA GLY A 162 17.82 -4.18 -5.10
C GLY A 162 17.01 -3.80 -6.34
N ILE A 163 15.87 -4.45 -6.59
CA ILE A 163 14.97 -4.23 -7.74
C ILE A 163 13.65 -3.55 -7.30
N GLY A 164 13.55 -3.18 -6.03
CA GLY A 164 12.40 -2.45 -5.48
C GLY A 164 12.82 -1.37 -4.48
N PRO A 165 11.96 -0.38 -4.24
CA PRO A 165 12.20 0.65 -3.25
C PRO A 165 12.17 0.07 -1.83
N GLN A 166 12.81 0.76 -0.89
CA GLN A 166 12.58 0.49 0.53
C GLN A 166 11.10 0.65 0.86
N VAL A 167 10.55 -0.30 1.60
CA VAL A 167 9.11 -0.37 1.90
C VAL A 167 8.85 -0.40 3.41
N HIS A 168 7.86 0.37 3.83
CA HIS A 168 7.26 0.34 5.16
C HIS A 168 5.80 -0.11 5.06
N PHE A 169 5.40 -1.00 5.97
CA PHE A 169 4.01 -1.38 6.15
C PHE A 169 3.48 -0.71 7.40
N ILE A 170 2.41 0.05 7.22
CA ILE A 170 1.81 0.89 8.25
C ILE A 170 0.44 0.28 8.55
N ILE A 171 0.31 -0.24 9.76
CA ILE A 171 -0.94 -0.76 10.29
C ILE A 171 -1.59 0.39 11.06
N PRO A 172 -2.73 0.93 10.62
CA PRO A 172 -3.41 1.98 11.37
C PRO A 172 -3.83 1.46 12.75
N SER A 173 -3.77 2.34 13.75
CA SER A 173 -4.27 2.04 15.10
C SER A 173 -5.80 2.02 15.16
N HIS A 174 -6.45 2.70 14.21
CA HIS A 174 -7.88 2.63 13.94
C HIS A 174 -8.14 1.65 12.79
N GLY A 175 -9.40 1.34 12.55
CA GLY A 175 -9.78 0.58 11.35
C GLY A 175 -9.87 -0.92 11.58
N THR A 176 -10.09 -1.63 10.48
CA THR A 176 -10.14 -3.09 10.54
C THR A 176 -8.74 -3.70 10.42
N LYS A 177 -8.58 -4.94 10.92
CA LYS A 177 -7.40 -5.78 10.63
C LYS A 177 -7.20 -6.08 9.13
N LYS A 178 -8.00 -5.49 8.25
CA LYS A 178 -7.95 -5.66 6.79
C LYS A 178 -7.25 -4.48 6.09
N THR A 179 -6.82 -3.46 6.82
CA THR A 179 -6.18 -2.28 6.22
C THR A 179 -4.70 -2.21 6.57
N ILE A 180 -3.89 -2.06 5.52
CA ILE A 180 -2.44 -1.80 5.60
C ILE A 180 -2.15 -0.72 4.56
N TYR A 181 -1.43 0.32 5.00
CA TYR A 181 -0.85 1.30 4.09
C TYR A 181 0.59 0.91 3.77
N ILE A 182 0.97 1.07 2.52
CA ILE A 182 2.28 0.75 2.00
C ILE A 182 2.95 2.07 1.66
N ALA A 183 4.09 2.34 2.31
CA ALA A 183 4.93 3.49 2.02
C ALA A 183 6.22 3.02 1.34
N THR A 184 6.42 3.40 0.08
CA THR A 184 7.64 3.09 -0.68
C THR A 184 8.49 4.34 -0.81
N LYS A 185 9.77 4.25 -0.45
CA LYS A 185 10.74 5.33 -0.59
C LYS A 185 10.92 5.66 -2.08
N ASP A 186 10.94 6.95 -2.42
CA ASP A 186 11.30 7.38 -3.77
C ASP A 186 12.70 6.88 -4.13
N CYS A 187 12.80 6.16 -5.25
CA CYS A 187 14.04 5.61 -5.77
C CYS A 187 14.50 6.33 -7.04
N HIS A 188 13.85 7.44 -7.42
CA HIS A 188 14.20 8.29 -8.55
C HIS A 188 14.35 7.51 -9.88
N LEU A 189 13.49 6.51 -10.08
CA LEU A 189 13.51 5.73 -11.32
C LEU A 189 13.06 6.57 -12.52
N VAL A 190 13.64 6.25 -13.68
CA VAL A 190 13.07 6.65 -14.96
C VAL A 190 12.06 5.58 -15.35
N LEU A 191 10.78 5.96 -15.39
CA LEU A 191 9.68 5.06 -15.74
C LEU A 191 9.85 4.50 -17.15
N LEU A 192 9.43 3.26 -17.37
CA LEU A 192 9.39 2.67 -18.71
C LEU A 192 8.59 3.53 -19.69
N SER A 193 7.56 4.23 -19.21
CA SER A 193 6.73 5.13 -20.01
C SER A 193 7.49 6.33 -20.59
N SER A 194 8.63 6.67 -20.00
CA SER A 194 9.47 7.81 -20.36
C SER A 194 10.76 7.42 -21.08
N LEU A 195 11.06 6.12 -21.18
CA LEU A 195 12.24 5.63 -21.88
C LEU A 195 12.00 5.57 -23.39
N THR A 196 13.08 5.71 -24.15
CA THR A 196 13.14 5.46 -25.60
C THR A 196 14.04 4.26 -25.89
N LYS A 197 14.17 3.87 -27.17
CA LYS A 197 15.07 2.77 -27.56
C LYS A 197 16.53 3.07 -27.21
N ASP A 198 16.91 4.34 -27.23
CA ASP A 198 18.29 4.77 -27.03
C ASP A 198 18.63 4.93 -25.55
N THR A 199 17.62 5.16 -24.70
CA THR A 199 17.83 5.35 -23.25
C THR A 199 17.53 4.10 -22.44
N ALA A 200 16.80 3.14 -23.00
CA ALA A 200 16.45 1.92 -22.30
C ALA A 200 17.66 0.98 -22.19
N ASN A 201 17.92 0.50 -20.98
CA ASN A 201 18.94 -0.51 -20.76
C ASN A 201 18.34 -1.91 -20.96
N ASN A 202 18.84 -2.66 -21.94
CA ASN A 202 18.33 -4.00 -22.24
C ASN A 202 18.48 -4.98 -21.06
N ASN A 203 19.54 -4.88 -20.26
CA ASN A 203 19.72 -5.75 -19.09
C ASN A 203 18.65 -5.45 -18.03
N ALA A 204 18.33 -4.18 -17.79
CA ALA A 204 17.25 -3.79 -16.89
C ALA A 204 15.90 -4.33 -17.38
N LEU A 205 15.61 -4.25 -18.68
CA LEU A 205 14.37 -4.78 -19.26
C LEU A 205 14.26 -6.31 -19.12
N LEU A 206 15.36 -7.03 -19.38
CA LEU A 206 15.42 -8.49 -19.23
C LEU A 206 15.30 -8.92 -17.75
N GLN A 207 15.94 -8.20 -16.83
CA GLN A 207 15.78 -8.39 -15.38
C GLN A 207 14.32 -8.21 -14.95
N LEU A 208 13.67 -7.14 -15.41
CA LEU A 208 12.25 -6.87 -15.13
C LEU A 208 11.36 -8.03 -15.59
N ASP A 209 11.56 -8.54 -16.83
CA ASP A 209 10.78 -9.66 -17.35
C ASP A 209 11.01 -10.94 -16.53
N LEU A 210 12.27 -11.28 -16.26
CA LEU A 210 12.64 -12.48 -15.51
C LEU A 210 12.06 -12.47 -14.09
N ILE A 211 12.27 -11.39 -13.35
CA ILE A 211 11.77 -11.24 -11.97
C ILE A 211 10.24 -11.26 -11.94
N SER A 212 9.58 -10.59 -12.90
CA SER A 212 8.12 -10.61 -13.00
C SER A 212 7.57 -12.01 -13.24
N ARG A 213 8.29 -12.86 -13.99
CA ARG A 213 7.90 -14.26 -14.19
C ARG A 213 8.09 -15.10 -12.93
N ILE A 214 9.28 -15.03 -12.33
CA ILE A 214 9.64 -15.80 -11.12
C ILE A 214 8.66 -15.47 -10.00
N LEU A 215 8.40 -14.18 -9.77
CA LEU A 215 7.52 -13.70 -8.71
C LEU A 215 6.04 -13.64 -9.14
N CYS A 216 5.69 -14.13 -10.33
CA CYS A 216 4.33 -14.14 -10.87
C CYS A 216 3.61 -12.79 -10.73
N LEU A 217 4.30 -11.72 -11.11
CA LEU A 217 3.81 -10.35 -11.07
C LEU A 217 3.08 -10.01 -12.37
N ARG A 218 2.01 -9.23 -12.24
CA ARG A 218 1.30 -8.53 -13.32
C ARG A 218 1.51 -7.03 -13.18
N ASP A 219 1.16 -6.28 -14.20
CA ASP A 219 1.30 -4.83 -14.32
C ASP A 219 2.75 -4.36 -14.54
N CYS A 220 3.77 -5.22 -14.42
CA CYS A 220 5.16 -4.86 -14.70
C CYS A 220 5.51 -4.82 -16.21
N ALA A 221 4.73 -5.46 -17.08
CA ALA A 221 5.03 -5.56 -18.52
C ALA A 221 4.11 -4.71 -19.41
N ASP A 222 2.93 -4.38 -18.91
CA ASP A 222 1.82 -3.73 -19.60
C ASP A 222 1.45 -2.37 -18.99
N ASN A 223 1.81 -2.10 -17.72
CA ASN A 223 1.72 -0.77 -17.12
C ASN A 223 3.11 -0.16 -16.93
N THR A 224 3.54 0.60 -17.94
CA THR A 224 4.86 1.23 -18.00
C THR A 224 5.10 2.33 -16.94
N SER A 225 4.08 2.65 -16.12
CA SER A 225 4.22 3.58 -14.98
C SER A 225 4.54 2.89 -13.65
N ASN A 226 4.59 1.56 -13.63
CA ASN A 226 4.79 0.77 -12.41
C ASN A 226 6.23 0.26 -12.23
N CYS A 227 7.05 0.42 -13.26
CA CYS A 227 8.44 -0.01 -13.28
C CYS A 227 9.28 0.84 -14.22
N GLY A 228 10.59 0.63 -14.19
CA GLY A 228 11.55 1.34 -15.00
C GLY A 228 12.98 0.97 -14.63
N GLN A 229 13.88 1.93 -14.74
CA GLN A 229 15.30 1.72 -14.44
C GLN A 229 15.91 2.84 -13.61
N VAL A 230 16.94 2.50 -12.83
CA VAL A 230 17.86 3.43 -12.17
C VAL A 230 19.26 3.11 -12.70
N GLY A 231 19.75 3.93 -13.63
CA GLY A 231 20.93 3.58 -14.43
C GLY A 231 20.70 2.28 -15.20
N GLU A 232 21.49 1.25 -14.90
CA GLU A 232 21.41 -0.07 -15.54
C GLU A 232 20.56 -1.08 -14.77
N LYS A 233 20.00 -0.71 -13.61
CA LYS A 233 19.24 -1.63 -12.75
C LYS A 233 17.74 -1.51 -12.99
N ALA A 234 17.08 -2.66 -13.08
CA ALA A 234 15.63 -2.77 -13.02
C ALA A 234 15.06 -2.20 -11.71
N MET A 235 13.90 -1.56 -11.78
CA MET A 235 13.18 -1.08 -10.59
C MET A 235 11.67 -1.27 -10.74
N ILE A 236 11.02 -1.91 -9.77
CA ILE A 236 9.58 -2.17 -9.70
C ILE A 236 9.03 -1.44 -8.48
N VAL A 237 8.09 -0.51 -8.68
CA VAL A 237 7.48 0.30 -7.61
C VAL A 237 6.03 -0.09 -7.33
N ASP A 238 5.38 -0.76 -8.27
CA ASP A 238 4.02 -1.25 -8.13
C ASP A 238 3.81 -2.49 -9.00
N PHE A 239 2.87 -3.35 -8.60
CA PHE A 239 2.57 -4.62 -9.28
C PHE A 239 1.26 -5.19 -8.78
N ARG A 240 0.74 -6.18 -9.49
CA ARG A 240 -0.34 -7.04 -8.99
C ARG A 240 0.13 -8.47 -8.85
N ILE A 241 -0.32 -9.14 -7.80
CA ILE A 241 -0.12 -10.58 -7.69
C ILE A 241 -1.04 -11.28 -8.70
N GLU A 242 -0.46 -12.13 -9.54
CA GLU A 242 -1.24 -12.93 -10.48
C GLU A 242 -2.20 -13.87 -9.72
N LYS A 243 -3.47 -13.87 -10.13
CA LYS A 243 -4.45 -14.86 -9.65
C LYS A 243 -4.02 -16.24 -10.16
N GLN A 244 -3.57 -17.08 -9.25
CA GLN A 244 -3.24 -18.49 -9.53
C GLN A 244 -4.37 -19.39 -9.05
N SER A 245 -4.66 -20.44 -9.82
CA SER A 245 -5.84 -21.30 -9.60
C SER A 245 -5.65 -22.37 -8.53
N LYS A 246 -4.43 -22.62 -8.03
CA LYS A 246 -4.14 -23.46 -6.84
C LYS A 246 -2.66 -23.45 -6.42
N ASP A 247 -1.71 -23.36 -7.37
CA ASP A 247 -0.27 -23.49 -7.07
C ASP A 247 0.55 -22.28 -7.56
N TYR A 248 1.63 -21.95 -6.82
CA TYR A 248 2.62 -20.93 -7.20
C TYR A 248 3.69 -21.51 -8.13
N ILE A 249 3.26 -22.28 -9.13
CA ILE A 249 4.15 -22.96 -10.07
C ILE A 249 3.78 -22.55 -11.48
N LYS A 250 4.73 -21.90 -12.16
CA LYS A 250 4.73 -21.79 -13.61
C LYS A 250 5.84 -22.69 -14.13
N THR A 251 5.46 -23.87 -14.59
CA THR A 251 6.41 -24.89 -15.09
C THR A 251 7.14 -24.46 -16.37
N ASP A 252 6.63 -23.44 -17.06
CA ASP A 252 7.16 -22.96 -18.34
C ASP A 252 7.83 -21.58 -18.25
N ILE A 253 8.31 -21.15 -17.07
CA ILE A 253 8.99 -19.85 -16.90
C ILE A 253 10.16 -19.68 -17.87
N MET A 254 11.07 -20.66 -17.91
CA MET A 254 12.28 -20.58 -18.71
C MET A 254 11.98 -20.65 -20.21
N ASP A 255 11.13 -21.60 -20.63
CA ASP A 255 10.68 -21.68 -22.01
C ASP A 255 10.07 -20.37 -22.51
N ARG A 256 9.28 -19.72 -21.65
CA ARG A 256 8.63 -18.45 -21.97
C ARG A 256 9.57 -17.25 -21.96
N PHE A 257 10.59 -17.27 -21.11
CA PHE A 257 11.64 -16.26 -21.10
C PHE A 257 12.48 -16.36 -22.38
N TYR A 258 12.88 -17.56 -22.81
CA TYR A 258 13.67 -17.76 -24.02
C TYR A 258 12.89 -17.52 -25.32
N LYS A 259 11.62 -17.96 -25.40
CA LYS A 259 10.85 -17.91 -26.65
C LYS A 259 10.08 -16.59 -26.83
N GLY A 260 9.85 -15.84 -25.75
CA GLY A 260 8.83 -14.80 -25.70
C GLY A 260 7.42 -15.44 -25.76
N ASN A 261 6.51 -15.06 -24.87
CA ASN A 261 5.34 -15.94 -24.63
C ASN A 261 3.98 -15.44 -25.14
N GLY A 262 3.87 -14.26 -25.74
CA GLY A 262 2.58 -13.70 -26.16
C GLY A 262 1.51 -13.66 -25.05
N LYS A 263 1.90 -13.87 -23.78
CA LYS A 263 1.03 -13.96 -22.59
C LYS A 263 1.21 -12.76 -21.68
N PHE A 264 2.38 -12.14 -21.72
CA PHE A 264 2.56 -10.76 -21.33
C PHE A 264 2.28 -9.88 -22.55
N HIS A 265 1.40 -8.88 -22.41
CA HIS A 265 1.21 -7.85 -23.42
C HIS A 265 2.43 -6.93 -23.40
N TYR A 266 3.52 -7.36 -24.03
CA TYR A 266 4.68 -6.50 -24.24
C TYR A 266 4.27 -5.38 -25.19
N SER A 267 4.13 -4.18 -24.65
CA SER A 267 3.99 -2.97 -25.45
C SER A 267 5.30 -2.21 -25.48
N GLY A 268 5.58 -1.54 -26.61
CA GLY A 268 6.75 -0.67 -26.74
C GLY A 268 8.10 -1.38 -26.57
N LEU A 269 8.94 -0.82 -25.70
CA LEU A 269 10.36 -1.19 -25.54
C LEU A 269 10.56 -2.64 -25.06
N MET A 270 9.67 -3.13 -24.20
CA MET A 270 9.78 -4.48 -23.67
C MET A 270 9.64 -5.55 -24.77
N GLN A 271 8.87 -5.26 -25.82
CA GLN A 271 8.73 -6.15 -26.97
C GLN A 271 10.04 -6.27 -27.77
N ILE A 272 10.86 -5.22 -27.78
CA ILE A 272 12.13 -5.19 -28.51
C ILE A 272 13.20 -5.93 -27.71
N ALA A 273 13.30 -5.67 -26.40
CA ALA A 273 14.29 -6.30 -25.54
C ALA A 273 14.12 -7.84 -25.44
N VAL A 274 12.87 -8.33 -25.39
CA VAL A 274 12.59 -9.78 -25.29
C VAL A 274 12.87 -10.53 -26.62
N LYS A 275 13.10 -9.83 -27.74
CA LYS A 275 13.50 -10.43 -29.03
C LYS A 275 15.02 -10.59 -29.19
N THR A 276 15.79 -10.41 -28.12
CA THR A 276 17.26 -10.58 -28.13
C THR A 276 17.67 -12.05 -28.14
N THR A 277 18.93 -12.34 -28.50
CA THR A 277 19.41 -13.71 -28.69
C THR A 277 19.56 -14.45 -27.35
N ASN A 278 19.46 -15.79 -27.37
CA ASN A 278 19.64 -16.62 -26.18
C ASN A 278 20.97 -16.35 -25.44
N ALA A 279 22.04 -16.01 -26.16
CA ALA A 279 23.33 -15.67 -25.55
C ALA A 279 23.25 -14.42 -24.66
N VAL A 280 22.53 -13.39 -25.10
CA VAL A 280 22.33 -12.14 -24.33
C VAL A 280 21.44 -12.39 -23.11
N ASN A 281 20.41 -13.22 -23.26
CA ASN A 281 19.55 -13.63 -22.14
C ASN A 281 20.36 -14.39 -21.06
N MET A 282 21.26 -15.29 -21.47
CA MET A 282 22.12 -16.05 -20.55
C MET A 282 23.16 -15.17 -19.84
N ASP A 283 23.80 -14.25 -20.57
CA ASP A 283 24.76 -13.30 -19.98
C ASP A 283 24.08 -12.40 -18.93
N THR A 284 22.86 -11.94 -19.23
CA THR A 284 22.07 -11.17 -18.26
C THR A 284 21.74 -11.99 -17.03
N MET A 285 21.34 -13.25 -17.18
CA MET A 285 21.03 -14.14 -16.07
C MET A 285 22.25 -14.36 -15.16
N ASN A 286 23.44 -14.51 -15.74
CA ASN A 286 24.69 -14.68 -15.00
C ASN A 286 25.16 -13.40 -14.27
N LYS A 287 24.79 -12.21 -14.77
CA LYS A 287 25.16 -10.91 -14.17
C LYS A 287 24.16 -10.38 -13.15
N SER A 288 22.93 -10.90 -13.16
CA SER A 288 21.80 -10.36 -12.39
C SER A 288 21.46 -11.16 -11.13
N LEU A 289 22.15 -12.28 -10.92
CA LEU A 289 22.13 -13.12 -9.71
C LEU A 289 23.50 -13.07 -9.04
#